data_AF-A0A2E7JZM9-F1
#
_entry.id   AF-A0A2E7JZM9-F1
#
_cell.length_a   1.000
_cell.length_b   1.000
_cell.length_c   1.000
_cell.angle_alpha   90.00
_cell.angle_beta   90.00
_cell.angle_gamma   90.00
#
_symmetry.space_group_name_H-M   'P 1'
#
loop_
_entity.id
_entity.type
_entity.pdbx_description
1 polymer ?
#
loop_
_entity_poly.entity_id
_entity_poly.type
_entity_poly.pdbx_seq_one_letter_code
_entity_poly.pdbx_strand_id
1 'polypeptide(L)'
;MIDFHTHILPNQVDNIIKRFGNDEVFKEMFDESKETSDFSKLLKNMSKHNISKSVILGYGWTNFEVLKMSNDYNLDCSKNNNQLIPFCSVNPKFGKKSNDELERCVSLGAKGIGEIHPSVQKLEM
;
A
#
# COMPACT_ATOMS: atom_id res chain seq x y z
N MET A 1 2.29 19.95 8.46
CA MET A 1 3.18 18.78 8.72
C MET A 1 2.78 17.64 7.79
N ILE A 2 3.73 17.04 7.08
CA ILE A 2 3.46 15.91 6.18
C ILE A 2 4.16 14.69 6.77
N ASP A 3 3.40 13.62 6.99
CA ASP A 3 3.97 12.30 7.27
C ASP A 3 4.13 11.57 5.94
N PHE A 4 5.37 11.32 5.54
CA PHE A 4 5.70 10.74 4.24
C PHE A 4 5.84 9.21 4.29
N HIS A 5 5.58 8.58 5.43
CA HIS A 5 5.74 7.14 5.59
C HIS A 5 4.59 6.54 6.41
N THR A 6 3.47 6.28 5.73
CA THR A 6 2.33 5.59 6.33
C THR A 6 1.86 4.46 5.44
N HIS A 7 1.17 3.49 6.04
CA HIS A 7 0.56 2.38 5.32
C HIS A 7 -0.88 2.19 5.79
N ILE A 8 -1.73 1.78 4.86
CA ILE A 8 -3.09 1.38 5.16
C ILE A 8 -3.43 0.05 4.48
N LEU A 9 -4.23 -0.77 5.15
CA LEU A 9 -4.81 -2.00 4.62
C LEU A 9 -6.34 -1.99 4.86
N PRO A 10 -7.13 -2.75 4.08
CA PRO A 10 -8.58 -2.86 4.29
C PRO A 10 -8.91 -3.41 5.69
N ASN A 11 -9.83 -2.77 6.42
CA ASN A 11 -10.05 -3.04 7.85
C ASN A 11 -10.86 -4.30 8.19
N GLN A 12 -10.34 -5.51 7.97
CA GLN A 12 -10.97 -6.75 8.44
C GLN A 12 -9.92 -7.86 8.51
N VAL A 13 -9.47 -8.26 9.70
CA VAL A 13 -8.34 -9.23 9.88
C VAL A 13 -8.52 -10.49 9.04
N ASP A 14 -9.67 -11.17 9.14
CA ASP A 14 -9.94 -12.38 8.35
C ASP A 14 -9.89 -12.13 6.84
N ASN A 15 -10.38 -10.96 6.40
CA ASN A 15 -10.38 -10.59 5.00
C ASN A 15 -9.02 -10.11 4.52
N ILE A 16 -8.20 -9.52 5.39
CA ILE A 16 -6.79 -9.23 5.11
C ILE A 16 -6.06 -10.56 4.94
N ILE A 17 -6.19 -11.50 5.88
CA ILE A 17 -5.55 -12.82 5.78
C ILE A 17 -6.02 -13.55 4.52
N LYS A 18 -7.33 -13.56 4.24
CA LYS A 18 -7.88 -14.20 3.03
C LYS A 18 -7.36 -13.58 1.74
N ARG A 19 -7.20 -12.25 1.69
CA ARG A 19 -6.81 -11.52 0.47
C ARG A 19 -5.29 -11.43 0.29
N PHE A 20 -4.55 -11.22 1.38
CA PHE A 20 -3.11 -10.91 1.40
C PHE A 20 -2.26 -12.02 2.01
N GLY A 21 -2.84 -12.93 2.80
CA GLY A 21 -2.11 -13.91 3.63
C GLY A 21 -1.24 -14.90 2.87
N ASN A 22 -1.42 -15.03 1.56
CA ASN A 22 -0.56 -15.86 0.72
C ASN A 22 0.66 -15.13 0.16
N ASP A 23 0.72 -13.80 0.25
CA ASP A 23 1.84 -12.96 -0.19
C ASP A 23 3.06 -13.13 0.73
N GLU A 24 4.27 -13.18 0.16
CA GLU A 24 5.50 -13.39 0.92
C GLU A 24 5.79 -12.19 1.84
N VAL A 25 5.54 -10.95 1.40
CA VAL A 25 5.72 -9.75 2.23
C VAL A 25 4.72 -9.75 3.38
N PHE A 26 3.49 -10.18 3.12
CA PHE A 26 2.48 -10.23 4.18
C PHE A 26 2.92 -11.20 5.29
N LYS A 27 3.35 -12.40 4.91
CA LYS A 27 3.83 -13.42 5.87
C LYS A 27 5.06 -13.00 6.65
N GLU A 28 5.94 -12.21 6.04
CA GLU A 28 7.17 -11.73 6.69
C GLU A 28 6.88 -10.57 7.66
N MET A 29 6.05 -9.62 7.24
CA MET A 29 5.83 -8.38 8.00
C MET A 29 4.72 -8.48 9.03
N PHE A 30 3.70 -9.31 8.79
CA PHE A 30 2.51 -9.41 9.62
C PHE A 30 2.42 -10.82 10.23
N ASP A 31 2.67 -10.91 11.53
CA ASP A 31 2.20 -12.02 12.34
C ASP A 31 0.70 -11.83 12.66
N GLU A 32 0.00 -12.88 13.10
CA GLU A 32 -1.43 -12.82 13.44
C GLU A 32 -1.75 -11.79 14.56
N SER A 33 -0.74 -11.27 15.26
CA SER A 33 -0.90 -10.32 16.37
C SER A 33 -0.62 -8.86 15.98
N LYS A 34 -0.06 -8.59 14.79
CA LYS A 34 0.30 -7.24 14.35
C LYS A 34 -0.92 -6.45 13.91
N GLU A 35 -1.15 -5.35 14.62
CA GLU A 35 -2.24 -4.44 14.33
C GLU A 35 -1.96 -3.66 13.03
N THR A 36 -2.85 -3.77 12.07
CA THR A 36 -2.79 -2.96 10.85
C THR A 36 -3.45 -1.60 11.08
N SER A 37 -3.20 -0.63 10.19
CA SER A 37 -3.96 0.61 10.14
C SER A 37 -4.86 0.59 8.93
N ASP A 38 -6.10 1.01 9.10
CA ASP A 38 -7.02 1.27 7.99
C ASP A 38 -7.17 2.77 7.74
N PHE A 39 -8.01 3.11 6.76
CA PHE A 39 -8.36 4.49 6.44
C PHE A 39 -8.85 5.27 7.67
N SER A 40 -9.80 4.72 8.43
CA SER A 40 -10.42 5.40 9.57
C SER A 40 -9.42 5.66 10.70
N LYS A 41 -8.59 4.66 11.02
CA LYS A 41 -7.57 4.75 12.05
C LYS A 41 -6.46 5.73 11.66
N LEU A 42 -6.04 5.75 10.40
CA LEU A 42 -5.08 6.73 9.90
C LEU A 42 -5.61 8.16 10.09
N LEU A 43 -6.85 8.45 9.65
CA LEU A 43 -7.43 9.79 9.79
C LEU A 43 -7.57 10.24 11.24
N LYS A 44 -7.97 9.31 12.14
CA LYS A 44 -8.03 9.58 13.59
C LYS A 44 -6.64 9.95 14.14
N ASN A 45 -5.61 9.20 13.76
CA ASN A 45 -4.23 9.49 14.17
C ASN A 45 -3.74 10.82 13.58
N MET A 46 -4.03 11.11 12.31
CA MET A 46 -3.69 12.39 11.69
C MET A 46 -4.31 13.57 12.44
N SER A 47 -5.60 13.49 12.77
CA SER A 47 -6.29 14.52 13.56
C SER A 47 -5.69 14.69 14.95
N LYS A 48 -5.42 13.58 15.65
CA LYS A 48 -4.82 13.59 17.00
C LYS A 48 -3.45 14.26 17.02
N HIS A 49 -2.66 14.09 15.98
CA HIS A 49 -1.27 14.55 15.89
C HIS A 49 -1.07 15.79 15.00
N ASN A 50 -2.16 16.44 14.56
CA ASN A 50 -2.12 17.60 13.66
C ASN A 50 -1.30 17.35 12.37
N ILE A 51 -1.37 16.14 11.82
CA ILE A 51 -0.78 15.79 10.53
C ILE A 51 -1.71 16.31 9.43
N SER A 52 -1.21 17.22 8.59
CA SER A 52 -2.02 17.85 7.55
C SER A 52 -2.18 16.99 6.30
N LYS A 53 -1.17 16.18 5.98
CA LYS A 53 -1.15 15.24 4.85
C LYS A 53 -0.39 13.97 5.24
N SER A 54 -0.81 12.83 4.71
CA SER A 54 -0.08 11.56 4.83
C SER A 54 0.14 10.94 3.47
N VAL A 55 1.36 10.48 3.20
CA VAL A 55 1.66 9.63 2.05
C VAL A 55 1.35 8.19 2.42
N ILE A 56 0.42 7.58 1.70
CA ILE A 56 0.04 6.18 1.88
C ILE A 56 0.84 5.33 0.88
N LEU A 57 1.87 4.66 1.40
CA LEU A 57 2.82 3.88 0.62
C LEU A 57 2.23 2.50 0.30
N GLY A 58 2.43 2.06 -0.94
CA GLY A 58 2.32 0.66 -1.29
C GLY A 58 3.50 -0.15 -0.75
N TYR A 59 3.29 -1.43 -0.44
CA TYR A 59 4.35 -2.37 -0.10
C TYR A 59 4.93 -3.06 -1.33
N GLY A 60 6.05 -3.77 -1.16
CA GLY A 60 6.73 -4.55 -2.20
C GLY A 60 6.10 -5.91 -2.45
N TRP A 61 4.77 -6.00 -2.59
CA TRP A 61 4.02 -7.25 -2.73
C TRP A 61 4.60 -8.22 -3.78
N THR A 62 4.53 -9.53 -3.49
CA THR A 62 5.02 -10.61 -4.37
C THR A 62 3.93 -11.35 -5.13
N ASN A 63 2.66 -11.05 -4.87
CA ASN A 63 1.51 -11.47 -5.64
C ASN A 63 0.91 -10.28 -6.40
N PHE A 64 0.72 -10.41 -7.72
CA PHE A 64 0.24 -9.31 -8.53
C PHE A 64 -1.19 -8.88 -8.18
N GLU A 65 -2.08 -9.81 -7.87
CA GLU A 65 -3.46 -9.47 -7.55
C GLU A 65 -3.54 -8.74 -6.21
N VAL A 66 -2.71 -9.15 -5.25
CA VAL A 66 -2.52 -8.45 -3.97
C VAL A 66 -2.00 -7.03 -4.21
N LEU A 67 -0.98 -6.88 -5.06
CA LEU A 67 -0.41 -5.60 -5.47
C LEU A 67 -1.49 -4.67 -6.03
N LYS A 68 -2.24 -5.15 -7.02
CA LYS A 68 -3.30 -4.37 -7.66
C LYS A 68 -4.41 -4.00 -6.67
N MET A 69 -4.82 -4.93 -5.81
CA MET A 69 -5.83 -4.67 -4.78
C MET A 69 -5.36 -3.61 -3.77
N SER A 70 -4.09 -3.65 -3.37
CA SER A 70 -3.49 -2.63 -2.51
C SER A 70 -3.45 -1.26 -3.18
N ASN A 71 -3.10 -1.21 -4.47
CA ASN A 71 -3.10 0.03 -5.24
C ASN A 71 -4.50 0.64 -5.35
N ASP A 72 -5.51 -0.19 -5.69
CA ASP A 72 -6.90 0.24 -5.78
C ASP A 72 -7.39 0.80 -4.43
N TYR A 73 -7.03 0.14 -3.32
CA TYR A 73 -7.38 0.63 -1.99
C TYR A 73 -6.75 2.00 -1.66
N ASN A 74 -5.46 2.19 -1.93
CA ASN A 74 -4.80 3.48 -1.71
C ASN A 74 -5.42 4.59 -2.57
N LEU A 75 -5.63 4.31 -3.86
CA LEU A 75 -6.25 5.24 -4.79
C LEU A 75 -7.66 5.64 -4.35
N ASP A 76 -8.50 4.67 -3.99
CA ASP A 76 -9.87 4.95 -3.56
C ASP A 76 -9.93 5.71 -2.23
N CYS A 77 -9.04 5.40 -1.28
CA CYS A 77 -8.92 6.18 -0.05
C CYS A 77 -8.55 7.64 -0.34
N SER A 78 -7.60 7.88 -1.25
CA SER A 78 -7.17 9.24 -1.63
C SER A 78 -8.23 10.04 -2.40
N LYS A 79 -9.07 9.39 -3.20
CA LYS A 79 -10.21 10.03 -3.86
C LYS A 79 -11.23 10.53 -2.84
N ASN A 80 -11.42 9.78 -1.76
CA ASN A 80 -12.36 10.11 -0.69
C ASN A 80 -11.80 11.08 0.36
N ASN A 81 -10.48 11.28 0.41
CA ASN A 81 -9.87 12.25 1.31
C ASN A 81 -8.60 12.87 0.70
N ASN A 82 -8.70 14.17 0.37
CA ASN A 82 -7.61 14.93 -0.23
C ASN A 82 -6.36 15.06 0.67
N GLN A 83 -6.45 14.71 1.96
CA GLN A 83 -5.32 14.71 2.88
C GLN A 83 -4.37 13.53 2.65
N LEU A 84 -4.82 12.50 1.93
CA LEU A 84 -4.02 11.32 1.62
C LEU A 84 -3.40 11.45 0.23
N ILE A 85 -2.11 11.14 0.14
CA ILE A 85 -1.33 11.19 -1.11
C ILE A 85 -0.99 9.73 -1.48
N PRO A 86 -1.58 9.18 -2.57
CA PRO A 86 -1.44 7.77 -2.89
C PRO A 86 -0.11 7.47 -3.58
N PHE A 87 0.63 6.50 -3.05
CA PHE A 87 1.79 5.89 -3.70
C PHE A 87 1.44 4.43 -4.01
N CYS A 88 1.86 3.95 -5.18
CA CYS A 88 1.54 2.60 -5.65
C CYS A 88 2.63 1.59 -5.30
N SER A 89 2.21 0.37 -5.01
CA SER A 89 3.05 -0.82 -5.01
C SER A 89 3.49 -1.17 -6.42
N VAL A 90 4.74 -1.59 -6.57
CA VAL A 90 5.27 -2.17 -7.81
C VAL A 90 6.12 -3.40 -7.48
N ASN A 91 6.24 -4.31 -8.43
CA ASN A 91 7.20 -5.40 -8.36
C ASN A 91 7.82 -5.60 -9.73
N PRO A 92 9.09 -5.17 -9.92
CA PRO A 92 9.77 -5.25 -11.20
C PRO A 92 9.79 -6.65 -11.84
N LYS A 93 9.70 -7.74 -11.05
CA LYS A 93 9.68 -9.11 -11.58
C LYS A 93 8.46 -9.42 -12.45
N PHE A 94 7.36 -8.66 -12.33
CA PHE A 94 6.21 -8.85 -13.22
C PHE A 94 6.38 -8.19 -14.60
N GLY A 95 7.52 -7.54 -14.86
CA GLY A 95 7.85 -6.96 -16.17
C GLY A 95 6.77 -6.01 -16.67
N LYS A 96 6.32 -6.23 -17.92
CA LYS A 96 5.28 -5.39 -18.56
C LYS A 96 4.02 -5.25 -17.70
N LYS A 97 3.60 -6.30 -16.98
CA LYS A 97 2.40 -6.25 -16.14
C LYS A 97 2.55 -5.23 -15.00
N SER A 98 3.75 -5.10 -14.43
CA SER A 98 4.04 -4.07 -13.42
C SER A 98 4.04 -2.66 -14.01
N ASN A 99 4.55 -2.50 -15.24
CA ASN A 99 4.58 -1.20 -15.92
C ASN A 99 3.17 -0.73 -16.29
N ASP A 100 2.35 -1.61 -16.88
CA ASP A 100 0.96 -1.32 -17.22
C ASP A 100 0.15 -0.89 -15.98
N GLU A 101 0.39 -1.56 -14.84
CA GLU A 101 -0.25 -1.23 -13.56
C GLU A 101 0.26 0.10 -12.96
N LEU A 102 1.56 0.39 -13.07
CA LEU A 102 2.14 1.67 -12.66
C LEU A 102 1.53 2.82 -13.48
N GLU A 103 1.47 2.69 -14.80
CA GLU A 103 0.86 3.67 -15.70
C GLU A 103 -0.61 3.91 -15.34
N ARG A 104 -1.37 2.82 -15.10
CA ARG A 104 -2.75 2.90 -14.62
C ARG A 104 -2.84 3.68 -13.30
N CYS A 105 -2.00 3.36 -12.32
CA CYS A 105 -2.00 4.04 -11.03
C CYS A 105 -1.70 5.54 -11.16
N VAL A 106 -0.70 5.90 -11.97
CA VAL A 106 -0.36 7.30 -12.25
C VAL A 106 -1.53 8.03 -12.91
N SER A 107 -2.20 7.41 -13.88
CA SER A 107 -3.39 7.97 -14.54
C SER A 107 -4.56 8.19 -13.57
N LEU A 108 -4.64 7.41 -12.50
CA LEU A 108 -5.66 7.50 -11.45
C LEU A 108 -5.27 8.41 -10.28
N GLY A 109 -4.08 9.03 -10.32
CA GLY A 109 -3.67 10.04 -9.35
C GLY A 109 -2.55 9.63 -8.39
N ALA A 110 -1.96 8.43 -8.55
CA ALA A 110 -0.75 8.05 -7.80
C ALA A 110 0.36 9.10 -8.02
N LYS A 111 1.09 9.41 -6.95
CA LYS A 111 2.15 10.44 -6.95
C LYS A 111 3.56 9.87 -6.86
N GLY A 112 3.69 8.55 -6.77
CA GLY A 112 4.97 7.87 -6.72
C GLY A 112 4.82 6.38 -6.49
N ILE A 113 5.96 5.71 -6.42
CA ILE A 113 6.09 4.31 -6.04
C ILE A 113 6.39 4.26 -4.54
N GLY A 114 5.70 3.38 -3.81
CA GLY A 114 5.94 3.13 -2.40
C GLY A 114 7.23 2.36 -2.15
N GLU A 115 7.17 1.41 -1.23
CA GLU A 115 8.32 0.59 -0.87
C GLU A 115 8.60 -0.50 -1.90
N ILE A 116 9.90 -0.73 -2.13
CA ILE A 116 10.43 -1.92 -2.77
C ILE A 116 11.01 -2.78 -1.65
N HIS A 117 10.79 -4.09 -1.72
CA HIS A 117 11.37 -5.06 -0.79
C HIS A 117 12.33 -5.96 -1.58
N PRO A 118 13.57 -5.51 -1.88
CA PRO A 118 14.44 -6.19 -2.85
C PRO A 118 14.67 -7.66 -2.53
N SER A 119 14.89 -7.99 -1.25
CA SER A 119 15.12 -9.37 -0.79
C SER A 119 13.92 -10.27 -1.04
N VAL A 120 12.72 -9.84 -0.62
CA VAL A 120 11.47 -10.63 -0.74
C VAL A 120 11.01 -10.72 -2.19
N GLN A 121 11.16 -9.62 -2.94
CA GLN A 121 10.89 -9.55 -4.38
C GLN A 121 12.00 -10.19 -5.23
N LYS A 122 13.07 -10.70 -4.61
CA LYS A 122 14.19 -11.43 -5.24
C LYS A 122 14.85 -10.62 -6.36
N LEU A 123 14.95 -9.30 -6.18
CA LEU A 123 15.62 -8.41 -7.12
C LEU A 123 17.12 -8.64 -7.08
N GLU A 124 17.76 -8.65 -8.24
CA GLU A 124 19.22 -8.63 -8.33
C GLU A 124 19.69 -7.20 -8.06
N MET A 125 20.59 -7.03 -7.10
CA MET A 125 21.16 -5.75 -6.67
C MET A 125 22.64 -5.67 -7.02
#